data_AF-A0A6H1ZQ30-F1
#
_entry.id   AF-A0A6H1ZQ30-F1
#
_cell.length_a   1.000
_cell.length_b   1.000
_cell.length_c   1.000
_cell.angle_alpha   90.00
_cell.angle_beta   90.00
_cell.angle_gamma   90.00
#
_symmetry.space_group_name_H-M   'P 1'
#
loop_
_entity.id
_entity.type
_entity.pdbx_description
1 polymer ?
#
loop_
_entity_poly.entity_id
_entity_poly.type
_entity_poly.pdbx_seq_one_letter_code
_entity_poly.pdbx_strand_id
1 'polypeptide(L)'
;MPGSSNYNSEYDVQDEQFDPEGKGYDYSGAKEVGMRPTAGHWGSIGKNGLMLKGKKHKTWDLAVKAERDRNYKIIKRGKRYHSVPRHEETEY
;
A
#
# COMPACT_ATOMS: atom_id res chain seq x y z
N MET A 1 43.86 -7.41 -10.59
CA MET A 1 43.35 -6.95 -9.28
C MET A 1 44.31 -5.88 -8.79
N PRO A 2 43.91 -4.71 -8.26
CA PRO A 2 42.64 -4.29 -7.64
C PRO A 2 41.85 -3.37 -8.61
N GLY A 3 40.70 -2.76 -8.34
CA GLY A 3 39.91 -2.55 -7.14
C GLY A 3 38.64 -1.83 -7.59
N SER A 4 37.57 -2.07 -6.84
CA SER A 4 36.18 -1.76 -7.14
C SER A 4 35.94 -0.38 -7.75
N SER A 5 35.13 -0.39 -8.81
CA SER A 5 34.65 0.80 -9.52
C SER A 5 33.99 1.80 -8.57
N ASN A 6 34.59 2.99 -8.52
CA ASN A 6 33.95 4.21 -8.07
C ASN A 6 33.04 4.72 -9.20
N TYR A 7 31.75 4.41 -9.12
CA TYR A 7 30.71 5.23 -9.74
C TYR A 7 29.73 5.63 -8.64
N ASN A 8 29.76 6.92 -8.31
CA ASN A 8 28.81 7.57 -7.43
C ASN A 8 27.42 7.53 -8.07
N SER A 9 26.58 6.57 -7.68
CA SER A 9 25.15 6.56 -7.98
C SER A 9 24.42 7.30 -6.87
N GLU A 10 24.43 8.63 -6.94
CA GLU A 10 23.56 9.53 -6.15
C GLU A 10 22.12 9.51 -6.69
N TYR A 11 21.62 8.31 -6.89
CA TYR A 11 20.22 7.99 -7.09
C TYR A 11 20.01 6.77 -6.21
N ASP A 12 19.64 7.07 -4.97
CA ASP A 12 19.08 6.11 -4.03
C ASP A 12 18.03 5.30 -4.81
N VAL A 13 18.39 4.07 -5.12
CA VAL A 13 17.51 3.04 -5.67
C VAL A 13 16.47 2.74 -4.61
N GLN A 14 15.53 3.66 -4.38
CA GLN A 14 14.27 3.34 -3.71
C GLN A 14 13.33 2.76 -4.74
N ASP A 15 13.74 1.58 -5.17
CA ASP A 15 12.93 0.39 -5.11
C ASP A 15 11.58 0.43 -5.85
N GLU A 16 11.48 -0.55 -6.74
CA GLU A 16 10.26 -1.22 -7.15
C GLU A 16 9.38 -1.71 -5.96
N GLN A 17 9.83 -1.56 -4.70
CA GLN A 17 9.08 -1.63 -3.44
C GLN A 17 8.38 -0.31 -3.11
N PHE A 18 7.07 -0.33 -3.27
CA PHE A 18 6.15 0.61 -2.63
C PHE A 18 6.50 0.94 -1.16
N ASP A 19 6.58 2.24 -0.85
CA ASP A 19 6.68 2.73 0.52
C ASP A 19 5.29 2.95 1.15
N PRO A 20 4.92 2.16 2.18
CA PRO A 20 3.62 2.25 2.84
C PRO A 20 3.45 3.50 3.72
N GLU A 21 4.52 4.21 4.07
CA GLU A 21 4.49 5.49 4.80
C GLU A 21 4.66 6.70 3.87
N GLY A 22 4.94 6.45 2.60
CA GLY A 22 5.13 7.44 1.55
C GLY A 22 3.83 7.97 0.98
N LYS A 23 3.97 8.66 -0.16
CA LYS A 23 2.86 9.20 -0.95
C LYS A 23 2.57 8.35 -2.19
N GLY A 24 3.28 7.23 -2.35
CA GLY A 24 3.21 6.36 -3.51
C GLY A 24 1.99 5.45 -3.51
N TYR A 25 1.89 4.65 -4.57
CA TYR A 25 0.91 3.60 -4.74
C TYR A 25 1.61 2.27 -5.06
N ASP A 26 1.15 1.18 -4.45
CA ASP A 26 1.68 -0.17 -4.58
C ASP A 26 1.13 -0.86 -5.81
N TYR A 27 1.69 -0.54 -6.98
CA TYR A 27 1.30 -1.21 -8.21
C TYR A 27 1.68 -2.70 -8.19
N SER A 28 2.79 -3.04 -7.53
CA SER A 28 3.29 -4.42 -7.41
C SER A 28 2.36 -5.24 -6.53
N GLY A 29 2.04 -4.77 -5.33
CA GLY A 29 1.06 -5.43 -4.45
C GLY A 29 -0.34 -5.51 -5.07
N ALA A 30 -0.75 -4.49 -5.84
CA ALA A 30 -2.02 -4.53 -6.56
C ALA A 30 -2.08 -5.69 -7.56
N LYS A 31 -1.02 -5.86 -8.36
CA LYS A 31 -0.93 -6.97 -9.32
C LYS A 31 -0.86 -8.33 -8.61
N GLU A 32 -0.10 -8.41 -7.52
CA GLU A 32 0.05 -9.64 -6.72
C GLU A 32 -1.27 -10.14 -6.15
N VAL A 33 -2.13 -9.23 -5.66
CA VAL A 33 -3.47 -9.57 -5.15
C VAL A 33 -4.51 -9.74 -6.26
N GLY A 34 -4.09 -9.78 -7.52
CA GLY A 34 -4.93 -9.91 -8.70
C GLY A 34 -5.82 -8.70 -8.95
N MET A 35 -5.49 -7.54 -8.37
CA MET A 35 -6.21 -6.30 -8.61
C MET A 35 -5.88 -5.73 -9.99
N ARG A 36 -6.91 -5.18 -10.63
CA ARG A 36 -6.83 -4.54 -11.94
C ARG A 36 -7.53 -3.18 -11.83
N PRO A 37 -7.11 -2.18 -12.64
CA PRO A 37 -7.79 -0.91 -12.67
C PRO A 37 -9.22 -1.13 -13.16
N THR A 38 -10.20 -0.69 -12.37
CA THR A 38 -11.61 -0.74 -12.77
C THR A 38 -11.95 0.64 -13.34
N ALA A 39 -12.29 0.71 -14.63
CA ALA A 39 -12.51 1.97 -15.35
C ALA A 39 -11.35 2.99 -15.24
N GLY A 40 -10.09 2.50 -15.26
CA GLY A 40 -8.89 3.34 -15.13
C GLY A 40 -8.58 3.79 -13.69
N HIS A 41 -9.41 3.42 -12.70
CA HIS A 41 -9.18 3.73 -11.30
C HIS A 41 -8.62 2.51 -10.55
N TRP A 42 -7.51 2.70 -9.84
CA TRP A 42 -6.96 1.71 -8.92
C TRP A 42 -7.52 1.94 -7.51
N GLY A 43 -8.13 0.89 -6.94
CA GLY A 43 -8.69 0.96 -5.59
C GLY A 43 -7.59 1.27 -4.56
N SER A 44 -7.93 2.02 -3.52
CA SER A 44 -6.97 2.30 -2.42
C SER A 44 -6.53 1.04 -1.66
N ILE A 45 -7.30 -0.04 -1.78
CA ILE A 45 -7.21 -1.28 -1.02
C ILE A 45 -7.32 -2.46 -1.97
N GLY A 46 -6.41 -3.42 -1.83
CA GLY A 46 -6.37 -4.70 -2.53
C GLY A 46 -7.52 -5.62 -2.15
N LYS A 47 -7.77 -6.64 -2.97
CA LYS A 47 -8.86 -7.62 -2.74
C LYS A 47 -8.73 -8.36 -1.39
N ASN A 48 -7.51 -8.49 -0.88
CA ASN A 48 -7.19 -9.08 0.43
C ASN A 48 -7.20 -8.07 1.59
N GLY A 49 -7.70 -6.86 1.38
CA GLY A 49 -7.66 -5.78 2.36
C GLY A 49 -6.32 -5.06 2.44
N LEU A 50 -5.31 -5.38 1.64
CA LEU A 50 -4.01 -4.68 1.70
C LEU A 50 -4.14 -3.22 1.26
N MET A 51 -3.67 -2.26 2.04
CA MET A 51 -3.59 -0.87 1.57
C MET A 51 -2.49 -0.76 0.53
N LEU A 52 -2.91 -0.30 -0.64
CA LEU A 52 -2.03 -0.08 -1.78
C LEU A 52 -1.63 1.40 -1.87
N LYS A 53 -2.16 2.27 -1.00
CA LYS A 53 -1.74 3.67 -0.89
C LYS A 53 -0.82 3.87 0.30
N GLY A 54 0.18 4.72 0.15
CA GLY A 54 1.00 5.12 1.27
C GLY A 54 0.23 6.04 2.24
N LYS A 55 0.57 5.99 3.52
CA LYS A 55 -0.11 6.77 4.58
C LYS A 55 -0.04 8.29 4.38
N LYS A 56 1.03 8.79 3.74
CA LYS A 56 1.15 10.23 3.43
C LYS A 56 0.42 10.64 2.15
N HIS A 57 -0.27 9.72 1.47
CA HIS A 57 -1.03 10.06 0.27
C HIS A 57 -2.15 11.07 0.62
N LYS A 58 -2.32 12.12 -0.18
CA LYS A 58 -3.32 13.19 0.04
C LYS A 58 -4.78 12.71 0.12
N THR A 59 -5.05 11.51 -0.40
CA THR A 59 -6.36 10.86 -0.36
C THR A 59 -6.42 9.69 0.63
N TRP A 60 -5.44 9.55 1.51
CA TRP A 60 -5.44 8.56 2.58
C TRP A 60 -6.67 8.74 3.48
N ASP A 61 -6.95 9.97 3.92
CA ASP A 61 -8.15 10.28 4.69
C ASP A 61 -9.45 9.91 3.97
N LEU A 62 -9.50 10.05 2.64
CA LEU A 62 -10.65 9.62 1.86
C LEU A 62 -10.80 8.10 1.86
N ALA A 63 -9.68 7.36 1.80
CA ALA A 63 -9.68 5.91 1.93
C ALA A 63 -10.16 5.49 3.33
N VAL A 64 -9.61 6.09 4.39
CA VAL A 64 -10.05 5.84 5.78
C VAL A 64 -11.53 6.12 5.94
N LYS A 65 -12.02 7.24 5.41
CA LYS A 65 -13.44 7.60 5.49
C LYS A 65 -14.32 6.62 4.71
N ALA A 66 -13.92 6.22 3.50
CA ALA A 66 -14.65 5.25 2.69
C ALA A 66 -14.70 3.88 3.35
N GLU A 67 -13.60 3.43 3.95
CA GLU A 67 -13.58 2.18 4.71
C GLU A 67 -14.44 2.26 5.96
N ARG A 68 -14.35 3.37 6.71
CA ARG A 68 -15.18 3.59 7.90
C ARG A 68 -16.68 3.59 7.55
N ASP A 69 -17.05 4.18 6.42
CA ASP A 69 -18.43 4.20 5.89
C ASP A 69 -18.91 2.77 5.55
N ARG A 70 -18.00 1.94 5.01
CA ARG A 70 -18.24 0.52 4.74
C ARG A 70 -18.20 -0.36 5.99
N ASN A 71 -17.98 0.22 7.18
CA ASN A 71 -17.78 -0.49 8.44
C ASN A 71 -16.47 -1.32 8.50
N TYR A 72 -15.42 -0.83 7.86
CA TYR A 72 -14.05 -1.36 7.88
C TYR A 72 -13.12 -0.43 8.68
N LYS A 73 -12.04 -1.01 9.24
CA LYS A 73 -10.97 -0.29 9.94
C LYS A 73 -9.62 -0.57 9.27
N ILE A 74 -8.82 0.48 9.08
CA ILE A 74 -7.45 0.33 8.59
C ILE A 74 -6.53 0.13 9.79
N ILE A 75 -5.88 -1.04 9.85
CA ILE A 75 -4.91 -1.42 10.87
C ILE A 75 -3.51 -1.56 10.28
N LYS A 76 -2.48 -1.18 11.03
CA LYS A 76 -1.09 -1.42 10.63
C LYS A 76 -0.72 -2.84 11.03
N ARG A 77 -0.37 -3.70 10.07
CA ARG A 77 0.18 -5.05 10.31
C ARG A 77 1.65 -5.04 9.87
N GLY A 78 2.54 -4.95 10.84
CA GLY A 78 3.98 -4.80 10.58
C GLY A 78 4.29 -3.49 9.84
N LYS A 79 4.78 -3.60 8.61
CA LYS A 79 5.13 -2.44 7.77
C LYS A 79 4.00 -1.98 6.85
N ARG A 80 2.99 -2.81 6.60
CA ARG A 80 1.88 -2.48 5.68
C ARG A 80 0.60 -2.18 6.44
N TYR A 81 -0.30 -1.46 5.79
CA TYR A 81 -1.63 -1.19 6.31
C TYR A 81 -2.63 -2.16 5.67
N HIS A 82 -3.61 -2.59 6.43
CA HIS A 82 -4.65 -3.51 5.98
C HIS A 82 -6.01 -2.96 6.41
N SER A 83 -6.95 -2.86 5.48
CA SER A 83 -8.36 -2.70 5.78
C SER A 83 -8.95 -4.05 6.15
N VAL A 84 -9.51 -4.12 7.36
CA VAL A 84 -10.23 -5.29 7.86
C VAL A 84 -11.65 -4.86 8.24
N PRO A 85 -12.67 -5.71 8.03
CA PRO A 85 -14.01 -5.41 8.48
C PRO A 85 -14.01 -5.26 10.01
N ARG A 86 -14.75 -4.27 10.51
CA ARG A 86 -14.79 -3.97 11.94
C ARG A 86 -15.48 -5.07 12.75
N HIS A 87 -16.25 -5.93 12.07
CA HIS A 87 -17.09 -6.97 12.66
C HIS A 87 -16.41 -8.35 12.81
N GLU A 88 -15.19 -8.56 12.31
CA GLU A 88 -14.43 -9.82 12.50
C GLU A 88 -13.77 -9.94 13.90
N GLU A 89 -14.27 -9.21 14.90
CA GLU A 89 -13.81 -9.33 16.30
C GLU A 89 -14.74 -10.21 17.15
N THR A 90 -15.75 -10.84 16.54
CA THR A 90 -16.63 -11.80 17.20
C THR A 90 -16.65 -13.10 16.42
N GLU A 91 -16.34 -14.19 17.13
CA GLU A 91 -16.41 -15.61 16.75
C GLU A 91 -15.11 -16.25 16.24
N TYR A 92 -14.30 -16.71 17.19
CA TYR A 92 -13.75 -18.06 17.18
C TYR A 92 -13.60 -18.60 18.61
#